data_AF-A0A0U1TE11-F1
#
_entry.id   AF-A0A0U1TE11-F1
#
_cell.length_a   1.000
_cell.length_b   1.000
_cell.length_c   1.000
_cell.angle_alpha   90.00
_cell.angle_beta   90.00
_cell.angle_gamma   90.00
#
_symmetry.space_group_name_H-M   'P 1'
#
loop_
_entity.id
_entity.type
_entity.pdbx_description
1 polymer ?
#
loop_
_entity_poly.entity_id
_entity_poly.type
_entity_poly.pdbx_seq_one_letter_code
_entity_poly.pdbx_strand_id
1 'polypeptide(L)'
;FMTELQRHVGADTDVPAGDIGVAPREIGYLYGQYKRVRNEFTGVLTGKNVKWGGSFIRPEATGYGAVYFLEEMCKDNNTVIRGKNVLLSGSGNVAQFACEKLLQLGAKVLTFSDSNGTIVDKDGFNEEKLDHLKYLKNEKRGRVCEFKDKYPGVMYYEGKKPWECFE
;
A
#
# COMPACT_ATOMS: atom_id res chain seq x y z
N PHE A 1 -1.59 17.90 -19.29
CA PHE A 1 -1.24 16.47 -19.33
C PHE A 1 -2.23 15.66 -20.16
N MET A 2 -3.42 15.31 -19.68
CA MET A 2 -4.32 14.39 -20.41
C MET A 2 -4.82 14.91 -21.78
N THR A 3 -4.94 16.23 -21.98
CA THR A 3 -5.25 16.80 -23.31
C THR A 3 -4.28 16.32 -24.39
N GLU A 4 -3.00 16.11 -24.03
CA GLU A 4 -2.00 15.58 -24.95
C GLU A 4 -2.02 14.05 -24.96
N LEU A 5 -1.95 13.41 -23.78
CA LEU A 5 -1.84 11.96 -23.65
C LEU A 5 -3.01 11.19 -24.31
N GLN A 6 -4.23 11.74 -24.32
CA GLN A 6 -5.43 11.07 -24.81
C GLN A 6 -5.32 10.50 -26.22
N ARG A 7 -4.48 11.10 -27.08
CA ARG A 7 -4.33 10.66 -28.48
C ARG A 7 -3.44 9.41 -28.61
N HIS A 8 -2.80 8.99 -27.51
CA HIS A 8 -1.86 7.88 -27.45
C HIS A 8 -2.36 6.72 -26.57
N VAL A 9 -3.48 6.89 -25.87
CA VAL A 9 -4.04 5.90 -24.94
C VAL A 9 -5.48 5.54 -25.33
N GLY A 10 -5.87 4.30 -25.03
CA GLY A 10 -7.16 3.75 -25.41
C GLY A 10 -7.37 2.38 -24.79
N ALA A 11 -8.62 1.94 -24.68
CA ALA A 11 -8.97 0.69 -23.99
C ALA A 11 -8.25 -0.54 -24.58
N ASP A 12 -8.00 -0.53 -25.89
CA ASP A 12 -7.30 -1.59 -26.62
C ASP A 12 -5.93 -1.13 -27.17
N THR A 13 -5.32 -0.11 -26.54
CA THR A 13 -4.04 0.47 -27.01
C THR A 13 -3.05 0.61 -25.87
N ASP A 14 -3.38 1.44 -24.89
CA ASP A 14 -2.57 1.66 -23.68
C ASP A 14 -3.51 2.10 -22.56
N VAL A 15 -3.40 1.44 -21.42
CA VAL A 15 -4.29 1.62 -20.26
C VAL A 15 -3.45 2.02 -19.04
N PRO A 16 -3.14 3.31 -18.86
CA PRO A 16 -2.34 3.76 -17.73
C PRO A 16 -3.01 3.54 -16.36
N ALA A 17 -2.19 3.66 -15.31
CA ALA A 17 -2.59 3.48 -13.93
C ALA A 17 -2.04 4.62 -13.04
N GLY A 18 -2.32 4.53 -11.74
CA GLY A 18 -1.69 5.39 -10.74
C GLY A 18 -0.33 4.85 -10.29
N ASP A 19 0.52 5.73 -9.78
CA ASP A 19 1.83 5.43 -9.19
C ASP A 19 2.17 6.49 -8.12
N ILE A 20 3.43 6.59 -7.67
CA ILE A 20 3.90 7.62 -6.74
C ILE A 20 3.58 9.00 -7.33
N GLY A 21 2.77 9.78 -6.60
CA GLY A 21 2.31 11.11 -7.03
C GLY A 21 1.05 11.12 -7.89
N VAL A 22 0.54 9.96 -8.32
CA VAL A 22 -0.71 9.82 -9.09
C VAL A 22 -1.65 8.88 -8.34
N ALA A 23 -2.42 9.44 -7.41
CA ALA A 23 -3.34 8.70 -6.55
C ALA A 23 -4.76 8.64 -7.18
N PRO A 24 -5.77 8.05 -6.51
CA PRO A 24 -7.14 8.01 -7.01
C PRO A 24 -7.71 9.39 -7.39
N ARG A 25 -7.25 10.46 -6.72
CA ARG A 25 -7.63 11.85 -7.03
C ARG A 25 -7.15 12.26 -8.42
N GLU A 26 -5.86 12.09 -8.70
CA GLU A 26 -5.28 12.41 -10.00
C GLU A 26 -5.88 11.54 -11.11
N ILE A 27 -6.09 10.24 -10.87
CA ILE A 27 -6.80 9.35 -11.82
C ILE A 27 -8.20 9.87 -12.15
N GLY A 28 -8.94 10.41 -11.17
CA GLY A 28 -10.24 11.04 -11.40
C GLY A 28 -10.16 12.24 -12.34
N TYR A 29 -9.19 13.14 -12.13
CA TYR A 29 -8.99 14.31 -13.00
C TYR A 29 -8.57 13.90 -14.42
N LEU A 30 -7.66 12.93 -14.52
CA LEU A 30 -7.20 12.40 -15.80
C LEU A 30 -8.34 11.72 -16.56
N TYR A 31 -9.11 10.85 -15.92
CA TYR A 31 -10.24 10.18 -16.54
C TYR A 31 -11.34 11.17 -16.95
N GLY A 32 -11.63 12.18 -16.12
CA GLY A 32 -12.59 13.24 -16.43
C GLY A 32 -12.19 14.01 -17.69
N GLN A 33 -10.91 14.38 -17.81
CA GLN A 33 -10.41 15.09 -18.99
C GLN A 33 -10.39 14.21 -20.24
N TYR A 34 -10.00 12.94 -20.11
CA TYR A 34 -10.07 11.97 -21.22
C TYR A 34 -11.50 11.86 -21.74
N LYS A 35 -12.46 11.59 -20.85
CA LYS A 35 -13.88 11.46 -21.19
C LYS A 35 -14.41 12.71 -21.89
N ARG A 36 -14.02 13.91 -21.43
CA ARG A 36 -14.44 15.19 -22.04
C ARG A 36 -13.94 15.36 -23.47
N VAL A 37 -12.68 14.99 -23.75
CA VAL A 37 -12.05 15.19 -25.07
C VAL A 37 -12.45 14.12 -26.07
N ARG A 38 -12.49 12.86 -25.62
CA ARG A 38 -12.81 11.70 -26.47
C ARG A 38 -14.32 11.46 -26.63
N ASN A 39 -15.12 12.06 -25.75
CA ASN A 39 -16.57 11.87 -25.68
C ASN A 39 -17.00 10.40 -25.55
N GLU A 40 -16.28 9.63 -24.73
CA GLU A 40 -16.55 8.21 -24.51
C GLU A 40 -16.29 7.80 -23.05
N PHE A 41 -17.06 6.83 -22.56
CA PHE A 41 -16.86 6.22 -21.25
C PHE A 41 -16.31 4.81 -21.45
N THR A 42 -15.01 4.61 -21.20
CA THR A 42 -14.31 3.36 -21.51
C THR A 42 -13.21 3.03 -20.49
N GLY A 43 -12.64 1.84 -20.59
CA GLY A 43 -11.62 1.32 -19.70
C GLY A 43 -10.20 1.87 -19.89
N VAL A 44 -10.02 3.14 -20.28
CA VAL A 44 -8.68 3.68 -20.63
C VAL A 44 -7.74 3.90 -19.43
N LEU A 45 -8.25 3.92 -18.20
CA LEU A 45 -7.44 4.02 -16.99
C LEU A 45 -7.88 2.96 -15.98
N THR A 46 -6.92 2.35 -15.30
CA THR A 46 -7.17 1.56 -14.09
C THR A 46 -7.02 2.42 -12.84
N GLY A 47 -7.39 1.88 -11.67
CA GLY A 47 -7.34 2.63 -10.41
C GLY A 47 -8.48 3.66 -10.23
N LYS A 48 -9.52 3.58 -11.06
CA LYS A 48 -10.76 4.38 -10.99
C LYS A 48 -11.50 4.16 -9.67
N ASN A 49 -12.36 5.10 -9.30
CA ASN A 49 -13.26 4.90 -8.15
C ASN A 49 -14.38 3.91 -8.53
N VAL A 50 -14.81 3.09 -7.57
CA VAL A 50 -15.87 2.08 -7.76
C VAL A 50 -17.17 2.66 -8.32
N LYS A 51 -17.49 3.93 -8.01
CA LYS A 51 -18.70 4.60 -8.52
C LYS A 51 -18.68 4.86 -10.04
N TRP A 52 -17.53 4.74 -10.70
CA TRP A 52 -17.39 5.02 -12.13
C TRP A 52 -16.39 4.06 -12.81
N GLY A 53 -16.48 2.76 -12.51
CA GLY A 53 -15.72 1.71 -13.22
C GLY A 53 -14.39 1.33 -12.56
N GLY A 54 -14.25 1.61 -11.26
CA GLY A 54 -13.22 1.03 -10.41
C GLY A 54 -13.57 -0.38 -9.95
N SER A 55 -12.56 -1.11 -9.48
CA SER A 55 -12.73 -2.45 -8.90
C SER A 55 -12.59 -2.39 -7.38
N PHE A 56 -13.38 -3.20 -6.67
CA PHE A 56 -13.08 -3.58 -5.29
C PHE A 56 -11.74 -4.31 -5.23
N ILE A 57 -11.14 -4.37 -4.04
CA ILE A 57 -9.81 -4.95 -3.79
C ILE A 57 -8.65 -4.17 -4.45
N ARG A 58 -8.90 -3.17 -5.30
CA ARG A 58 -7.82 -2.41 -5.96
C ARG A 58 -6.84 -1.74 -4.98
N PRO A 59 -7.26 -1.14 -3.86
CA PRO A 59 -6.31 -0.67 -2.84
C PRO A 59 -5.47 -1.82 -2.25
N GLU A 60 -6.10 -2.95 -1.94
CA GLU A 60 -5.50 -4.10 -1.25
C GLU A 60 -4.60 -4.94 -2.16
N ALA A 61 -4.87 -4.95 -3.46
CA ALA A 61 -4.47 -5.98 -4.42
C ALA A 61 -2.98 -6.35 -4.35
N THR A 62 -2.08 -5.37 -4.39
CA THR A 62 -0.63 -5.63 -4.39
C THR A 62 -0.14 -6.15 -3.05
N GLY A 63 -0.62 -5.58 -1.93
CA GLY A 63 -0.23 -6.01 -0.59
C GLY A 63 -0.74 -7.42 -0.29
N TYR A 64 -2.00 -7.69 -0.61
CA TYR A 64 -2.60 -9.01 -0.47
C TYR A 64 -1.92 -10.02 -1.39
N GLY A 65 -1.71 -9.68 -2.66
CA GLY A 65 -1.06 -10.56 -3.63
C GLY A 65 0.36 -10.96 -3.22
N ALA A 66 1.15 -10.02 -2.69
CA ALA A 66 2.49 -10.34 -2.16
C ALA A 66 2.44 -11.35 -1.00
N VAL A 67 1.47 -11.21 -0.10
CA VAL A 67 1.30 -12.13 1.03
C VAL A 67 0.74 -13.47 0.60
N TYR A 68 -0.20 -13.50 -0.34
CA TYR A 68 -0.69 -14.76 -0.92
C TYR A 68 0.42 -15.52 -1.64
N PHE A 69 1.27 -14.82 -2.38
CA PHE A 69 2.43 -15.46 -3.02
C PHE A 69 3.40 -16.03 -1.97
N LEU A 70 3.69 -15.27 -0.91
CA LEU A 70 4.49 -15.77 0.22
C LEU A 70 3.84 -16.98 0.91
N GLU A 71 2.51 -17.00 1.02
CA GLU A 71 1.76 -18.10 1.62
C GLU A 71 1.93 -19.39 0.79
N GLU A 72 1.80 -19.31 -0.53
CA GLU A 72 2.06 -20.44 -1.43
C GLU A 72 3.52 -20.90 -1.36
N MET A 73 4.49 -19.98 -1.35
CA MET A 73 5.90 -20.34 -1.15
C MET A 73 6.14 -21.04 0.19
N CYS A 74 5.46 -20.62 1.26
CA CYS A 74 5.55 -21.27 2.56
C CYS A 74 5.00 -22.70 2.50
N LYS A 75 3.85 -22.91 1.86
CA LYS A 75 3.24 -24.24 1.66
C LYS A 75 4.18 -25.19 0.91
N ASP A 76 4.77 -24.73 -0.19
CA ASP A 76 5.75 -25.51 -0.98
C ASP A 76 6.99 -25.89 -0.17
N ASN A 77 7.34 -25.12 0.85
CA ASN A 77 8.46 -25.37 1.75
C ASN A 77 8.04 -26.02 3.09
N ASN A 78 6.85 -26.61 3.17
CA ASN A 78 6.31 -27.25 4.37
C ASN A 78 6.35 -26.35 5.63
N THR A 79 6.09 -25.05 5.45
CA THR A 79 6.00 -24.08 6.54
C THR A 79 4.75 -23.22 6.42
N VAL A 80 4.46 -22.40 7.43
CA VAL A 80 3.24 -21.56 7.48
C VAL A 80 3.57 -20.16 8.00
N ILE A 81 2.82 -19.16 7.53
CA ILE A 81 3.00 -17.76 7.95
C ILE A 81 2.62 -17.56 9.43
N ARG A 82 1.64 -18.30 9.94
CA ARG A 82 1.10 -18.17 11.30
C ARG A 82 2.22 -18.23 12.35
N GLY A 83 2.26 -17.24 13.23
CA GLY A 83 3.23 -17.14 14.32
C GLY A 83 4.63 -16.66 13.90
N LYS A 84 4.90 -16.45 12.59
CA LYS A 84 6.19 -15.91 12.15
C LYS A 84 6.28 -14.41 12.45
N ASN A 85 7.46 -13.98 12.88
CA ASN A 85 7.82 -12.57 12.95
C ASN A 85 8.12 -12.06 11.54
N VAL A 86 7.54 -10.93 11.15
CA VAL A 86 7.71 -10.33 9.83
C VAL A 86 8.26 -8.93 9.95
N LEU A 87 9.39 -8.69 9.29
CA LEU A 87 9.95 -7.36 9.09
C LEU A 87 9.39 -6.79 7.80
N LEU A 88 8.51 -5.79 7.91
CA LEU A 88 7.89 -5.13 6.77
C LEU A 88 8.54 -3.75 6.57
N SER A 89 8.97 -3.48 5.34
CA SER A 89 9.51 -2.18 4.93
C SER A 89 8.48 -1.36 4.17
N GLY A 90 8.59 -0.04 4.25
CA GLY A 90 7.64 0.89 3.67
C GLY A 90 6.43 1.11 4.57
N SER A 91 5.66 2.15 4.26
CA SER A 91 4.46 2.57 5.00
C SER A 91 3.36 3.10 4.08
N GLY A 92 3.53 2.91 2.77
CA GLY A 92 2.53 3.23 1.77
C GLY A 92 1.50 2.11 1.62
N ASN A 93 0.62 2.29 0.63
CA ASN A 93 -0.52 1.41 0.34
C ASN A 93 -0.16 -0.10 0.35
N VAL A 94 0.91 -0.49 -0.35
CA VAL A 94 1.32 -1.90 -0.42
C VAL A 94 1.67 -2.47 0.96
N ALA A 95 2.46 -1.74 1.76
CA ALA A 95 2.86 -2.18 3.10
C ALA A 95 1.66 -2.25 4.06
N GLN A 96 0.76 -1.25 4.01
CA GLN A 96 -0.43 -1.23 4.86
C GLN A 96 -1.30 -2.47 4.64
N PHE A 97 -1.56 -2.83 3.38
CA PHE A 97 -2.39 -3.99 3.06
C PHE A 97 -1.66 -5.33 3.15
N ALA A 98 -0.33 -5.35 2.95
CA ALA A 98 0.47 -6.52 3.28
C ALA A 98 0.38 -6.84 4.78
N CYS A 99 0.52 -5.83 5.65
CA CYS A 99 0.35 -5.99 7.09
C CYS A 99 -1.06 -6.51 7.42
N GLU A 100 -2.10 -5.91 6.86
CA GLU A 100 -3.48 -6.36 7.07
C GLU A 100 -3.67 -7.84 6.76
N LYS A 101 -3.16 -8.30 5.61
CA LYS A 101 -3.25 -9.72 5.23
C LYS A 101 -2.42 -10.61 6.14
N LEU A 102 -1.22 -10.18 6.52
CA LEU A 102 -0.35 -10.92 7.45
C LEU A 102 -1.01 -11.09 8.83
N LEU A 103 -1.68 -10.06 9.34
CA LEU A 103 -2.42 -10.13 10.60
C LEU A 103 -3.59 -11.13 10.50
N GLN A 104 -4.35 -11.12 9.39
CA GLN A 104 -5.42 -12.10 9.14
C GLN A 104 -4.90 -13.54 9.11
N LEU A 105 -3.67 -13.77 8.64
CA LEU A 105 -3.00 -15.08 8.63
C LEU A 105 -2.29 -15.42 9.96
N GLY A 106 -2.34 -14.54 10.95
CA GLY A 106 -1.76 -14.73 12.28
C GLY A 106 -0.24 -14.55 12.33
N ALA A 107 0.35 -13.80 11.40
CA ALA A 107 1.75 -13.38 11.49
C ALA A 107 1.90 -12.22 12.48
N LYS A 108 3.11 -12.05 13.02
CA LYS A 108 3.47 -10.94 13.90
C LYS A 108 4.32 -9.93 13.14
N VAL A 109 3.68 -8.87 12.62
CA VAL A 109 4.40 -7.79 11.91
C VAL A 109 5.08 -6.89 12.93
N LEU A 110 6.40 -6.72 12.82
CA LEU A 110 7.20 -6.00 13.82
C LEU A 110 7.60 -4.59 13.39
N THR A 111 7.60 -4.30 12.08
CA THR A 111 8.17 -3.04 11.58
C THR A 111 7.33 -2.38 10.50
N PHE A 112 7.50 -1.07 10.40
CA PHE A 112 7.19 -0.26 9.22
C PHE A 112 8.31 0.74 9.01
N SER A 113 8.52 1.20 7.78
CA SER A 113 9.54 2.22 7.49
C SER A 113 9.05 3.28 6.52
N ASP A 114 9.76 4.41 6.46
CA ASP A 114 9.65 5.36 5.36
C ASP A 114 11.05 5.86 4.95
N SER A 115 11.10 6.93 4.16
CA SER A 115 12.35 7.51 3.68
C SER A 115 13.33 7.91 4.79
N ASN A 116 12.85 8.10 6.02
CA ASN A 116 13.65 8.69 7.10
C ASN A 116 14.10 7.65 8.14
N GLY A 117 13.47 6.47 8.19
CA GLY A 117 13.84 5.43 9.16
C GLY A 117 12.76 4.38 9.36
N THR A 118 12.96 3.56 10.40
CA THR A 118 12.11 2.41 10.72
C THR A 118 11.52 2.53 12.13
N ILE A 119 10.24 2.21 12.27
CA ILE A 119 9.63 1.94 13.58
C ILE A 119 9.61 0.45 13.86
N VAL A 120 9.87 0.08 15.10
CA VAL A 120 9.90 -1.30 15.58
C VAL A 120 9.00 -1.46 16.80
N ASP A 121 8.08 -2.40 16.70
CA ASP A 121 7.23 -2.83 17.79
C ASP A 121 7.48 -4.31 18.07
N LYS A 122 8.17 -4.61 19.18
CA LYS A 122 8.53 -5.98 19.54
C LYS A 122 7.30 -6.83 19.92
N ASP A 123 6.21 -6.19 20.33
CA ASP A 123 4.93 -6.83 20.63
C ASP A 123 4.07 -7.02 19.39
N GLY A 124 4.45 -6.38 18.28
CA GLY A 124 3.82 -6.51 16.98
C GLY A 124 2.66 -5.55 16.76
N PHE A 125 2.34 -5.35 15.49
CA PHE A 125 1.19 -4.57 15.06
C PHE A 125 -0.10 -5.37 15.26
N ASN A 126 -1.18 -4.65 15.60
CA ASN A 126 -2.56 -5.13 15.61
C ASN A 126 -3.41 -4.22 14.71
N GLU A 127 -4.71 -4.52 14.58
CA GLU A 127 -5.63 -3.74 13.75
C GLU A 127 -5.66 -2.25 14.15
N GLU A 128 -5.71 -1.94 15.44
CA GLU A 128 -5.74 -0.56 15.93
C GLU A 128 -4.47 0.23 15.55
N LYS A 129 -3.30 -0.39 15.72
CA LYS A 129 -2.01 0.20 15.34
C LYS A 129 -1.93 0.40 13.82
N LEU A 130 -2.43 -0.57 13.05
CA LEU A 130 -2.48 -0.46 11.59
C LEU A 130 -3.42 0.67 11.14
N ASP A 131 -4.59 0.81 11.73
CA ASP A 131 -5.53 1.89 11.42
C ASP A 131 -4.95 3.27 11.78
N HIS A 132 -4.25 3.37 12.90
CA HIS A 132 -3.53 4.60 13.23
C HIS A 132 -2.43 4.92 12.22
N LEU A 133 -1.69 3.90 11.75
CA LEU A 133 -0.66 4.09 10.72
C LEU A 133 -1.29 4.55 9.40
N LYS A 134 -2.40 3.93 8.98
CA LYS A 134 -3.17 4.34 7.78
C LYS A 134 -3.61 5.80 7.90
N TYR A 135 -4.16 6.20 9.04
CA TYR A 135 -4.53 7.60 9.29
C TYR A 135 -3.32 8.55 9.21
N LEU A 136 -2.22 8.20 9.87
CA LEU A 136 -1.01 9.01 9.88
C LEU A 136 -0.45 9.22 8.46
N LYS A 137 -0.39 8.15 7.65
CA LYS A 137 0.20 8.19 6.31
C LYS A 137 -0.75 8.73 5.23
N ASN A 138 -2.03 8.40 5.29
CA ASN A 138 -2.98 8.67 4.21
C ASN A 138 -3.73 10.01 4.42
N GLU A 139 -4.08 10.33 5.66
CA GLU A 139 -4.85 11.54 6.00
C GLU A 139 -3.93 12.68 6.44
N LYS A 140 -3.07 12.45 7.45
CA LYS A 140 -2.15 13.47 7.97
C LYS A 140 -0.94 13.72 7.08
N ARG A 141 -0.60 12.76 6.20
CA ARG A 141 0.64 12.76 5.40
C ARG A 141 1.90 12.89 6.27
N GLY A 142 1.86 12.32 7.48
CA GLY A 142 2.94 12.36 8.46
C GLY A 142 4.07 11.37 8.20
N ARG A 143 5.07 11.41 9.08
CA ARG A 143 6.24 10.53 9.11
C ARG A 143 6.03 9.36 10.05
N VAL A 144 6.66 8.22 9.76
CA VAL A 144 6.54 7.04 10.63
C VAL A 144 7.08 7.29 12.04
N CYS A 145 8.02 8.24 12.21
CA CYS A 145 8.56 8.60 13.52
C CYS A 145 7.50 9.19 14.47
N GLU A 146 6.44 9.82 13.96
CA GLU A 146 5.33 10.37 14.76
C GLU A 146 4.45 9.25 15.37
N PHE A 147 4.60 8.00 14.90
CA PHE A 147 3.82 6.87 15.41
C PHE A 147 4.08 6.60 16.90
N LYS A 148 5.31 6.89 17.37
CA LYS A 148 5.71 6.71 18.77
C LYS A 148 4.98 7.66 19.74
N ASP A 149 4.44 8.77 19.23
CA ASP A 149 3.76 9.77 20.06
C ASP A 149 2.46 9.20 20.65
N LYS A 150 1.79 8.30 19.91
CA LYS A 150 0.64 7.54 20.42
C LYS A 150 1.06 6.23 21.10
N TYR A 151 2.15 5.62 20.64
CA TYR A 151 2.61 4.31 21.10
C TYR A 151 4.06 4.39 21.63
N PRO A 152 4.28 4.84 22.89
CA PRO A 152 5.62 5.10 23.41
C PRO A 152 6.49 3.84 23.57
N GLY A 153 5.90 2.63 23.53
CA GLY A 153 6.64 1.37 23.49
C GLY A 153 7.26 1.04 22.12
N VAL A 154 6.92 1.80 21.08
CA VAL A 154 7.47 1.64 19.73
C VAL A 154 8.78 2.41 19.61
N MET A 155 9.84 1.71 19.20
CA MET A 155 11.15 2.30 18.98
C MET A 155 11.26 2.87 17.57
N TYR A 156 11.92 4.02 17.42
CA TYR A 156 12.24 4.60 16.11
C TYR A 156 13.75 4.59 15.88
N TYR A 157 14.16 4.02 14.76
CA TYR A 157 15.54 3.94 14.31
C TYR A 157 15.71 4.82 13.07
N GLU A 158 16.31 5.99 13.26
CA GLU A 158 16.55 6.95 12.19
C GLU A 158 17.59 6.44 11.20
N GLY A 159 17.31 6.61 9.89
CA GLY A 159 18.18 6.21 8.79
C GLY A 159 18.39 4.69 8.63
N LYS A 160 17.75 3.87 9.48
CA LYS A 160 17.89 2.41 9.46
C LYS A 160 16.78 1.74 8.67
N LYS A 161 17.14 0.67 7.97
CA LYS A 161 16.22 -0.28 7.34
C LYS A 161 15.75 -1.33 8.36
N PRO A 162 14.59 -1.97 8.15
CA PRO A 162 14.07 -2.95 9.10
C PRO A 162 15.02 -4.10 9.45
N TRP A 163 15.78 -4.61 8.48
CA TRP A 163 16.75 -5.68 8.69
C TRP A 163 18.04 -5.23 9.39
N GLU A 164 18.20 -3.94 9.68
CA GLU A 164 19.31 -3.40 10.48
C GLU A 164 18.90 -3.13 11.93
N CYS A 165 17.63 -3.35 12.27
CA CYS A 165 17.05 -3.05 13.59
C CYS A 165 16.97 -4.26 14.52
N PHE A 166 17.40 -5.44 14.06
CA PHE A 166 17.42 -6.69 14.80
C PHE A 166 18.83 -7.28 14.74
N GLU A 167 19.34 -7.70 15.88
CA GLU A 167 20.58 -8.48 16.01
C GLU A 167 20.29 -9.98 15.86
#